data_AF-A0A8C0AX82-F1
#
_entry.id   AF-A0A8C0AX82-F1
#
_cell.length_a   1.000
_cell.length_b   1.000
_cell.length_c   1.000
_cell.angle_alpha   90.00
_cell.angle_beta   90.00
_cell.angle_gamma   90.00
#
_symmetry.space_group_name_H-M   'P 1'
#
loop_
_entity.id
_entity.type
_entity.pdbx_description
1 polymer ?
#
loop_
_entity_poly.entity_id
_entity_poly.type
_entity_poly.pdbx_seq_one_letter_code
_entity_poly.pdbx_strand_id
1 'polypeptide(L)'
;YSATARGTAGGEEGPPSLEYIQAKDLFPPKELVKEEESLQVPFTVLQGEGVEYLGHANDAVIAISNYRLHIKFKDSVINVPLRMMESVECRDMFQLHIVCKDSKVIRYPFYCYVVDATAGQLP
;
A
#
# COMPACT_ATOMS: atom_id res chain seq x y z
N TYR A 1 3.11 33.82 61.28
CA TYR A 1 1.80 33.15 61.38
C TYR A 1 0.80 34.27 61.70
N SER A 2 -0.19 34.67 60.92
CA SER A 2 -0.98 34.07 59.85
C SER A 2 -1.48 35.23 58.99
N ALA A 3 -1.50 35.08 57.67
CA ALA A 3 -2.16 36.03 56.77
C ALA A 3 -3.43 35.37 56.24
N THR A 4 -4.58 35.88 56.68
CA THR A 4 -5.91 35.54 56.17
C THR A 4 -6.13 36.27 54.85
N ALA A 5 -6.23 35.52 53.75
CA ALA A 5 -6.75 36.02 52.48
C ALA A 5 -8.16 35.47 52.26
N ARG A 6 -9.15 36.37 52.28
CA ARG A 6 -10.51 36.14 51.76
C ARG A 6 -10.44 36.01 50.23
N GLY A 7 -11.23 35.09 49.69
CA GLY A 7 -11.17 34.64 48.31
C GLY A 7 -11.86 35.52 47.28
N THR A 8 -11.79 35.08 46.02
CA THR A 8 -12.81 35.28 44.99
C THR A 8 -12.71 34.13 43.96
N ALA A 9 -13.87 33.71 43.47
CA ALA A 9 -14.10 32.61 42.55
C ALA A 9 -13.51 32.83 41.15
N GLY A 10 -13.11 31.75 40.48
CA GLY A 10 -12.81 31.73 39.05
C GLY A 10 -12.50 30.32 38.54
N GLY A 11 -13.48 29.72 37.86
CA GLY A 11 -13.37 28.73 36.79
C GLY A 11 -12.49 27.49 37.00
N GLU A 12 -13.11 26.31 36.97
CA GLU A 12 -12.43 25.06 36.66
C GLU A 12 -11.79 25.15 35.26
N GLU A 13 -10.48 25.42 35.20
CA GLU A 13 -9.69 25.29 33.99
C GLU A 13 -9.36 23.79 33.79
N GLY A 14 -10.29 23.08 33.14
CA GLY A 14 -10.00 21.77 32.55
C GLY A 14 -8.86 21.88 31.53
N PRO A 15 -8.10 20.79 31.28
CA PRO A 15 -6.86 20.86 30.52
C PRO A 15 -7.10 21.38 29.09
N PRO A 16 -6.30 22.34 28.59
CA PRO A 16 -6.44 22.78 27.22
C PRO A 16 -5.83 21.73 26.27
N SER A 17 -6.55 21.51 25.17
CA SER A 17 -6.20 20.71 23.99
C SER A 17 -6.07 19.19 24.18
N LEU A 18 -7.22 18.51 24.19
CA LEU A 18 -7.32 17.29 23.41
C LEU A 18 -7.11 17.69 21.94
N GLU A 19 -5.88 17.59 21.44
CA GLU A 19 -5.65 17.60 20.00
C GLU A 19 -6.42 16.42 19.41
N TYR A 20 -7.47 16.72 18.65
CA TYR A 20 -8.18 15.73 17.87
C TYR A 20 -7.30 15.31 16.69
N ILE A 21 -6.38 14.38 16.93
CA ILE A 21 -5.60 13.79 15.84
C ILE A 21 -6.54 12.89 15.04
N GLN A 22 -6.80 13.24 13.78
CA GLN A 22 -7.62 12.36 12.95
C GLN A 22 -6.78 11.12 12.60
N ALA A 23 -7.40 9.94 12.52
CA ALA A 23 -6.67 8.70 12.23
C ALA A 23 -5.86 8.78 10.91
N LYS A 24 -6.30 9.61 9.96
CA LYS A 24 -5.59 9.92 8.71
C LYS A 24 -4.29 10.72 8.91
N ASP A 25 -4.19 11.48 10.00
CA ASP A 25 -3.00 12.28 10.36
C ASP A 25 -1.97 11.40 11.10
N LEU A 26 -2.44 10.35 11.80
CA LEU A 26 -1.60 9.32 12.41
C LEU A 26 -1.08 8.28 11.40
N PHE A 27 -1.89 7.99 10.38
CA PHE A 27 -1.58 7.03 9.34
C PHE A 27 -1.89 7.64 7.97
N PRO A 28 -0.97 8.46 7.44
CA PRO A 28 -1.10 8.97 6.08
C PRO A 28 -1.30 7.80 5.12
N PRO A 29 -2.33 7.84 4.25
CA PRO A 29 -2.46 6.85 3.19
C PRO A 29 -1.18 6.83 2.38
N LYS A 30 -0.64 5.63 2.10
CA LYS A 30 0.47 5.52 1.15
C LYS A 30 0.01 6.10 -0.18
N GLU A 31 0.82 7.00 -0.70
CA GLU A 31 0.57 7.59 -2.01
C GLU A 31 0.67 6.51 -3.08
N LEU A 32 -0.26 6.54 -4.03
CA LEU A 32 -0.28 5.60 -5.15
C LEU A 32 0.94 5.85 -6.04
N VAL A 33 1.83 4.87 -6.12
CA VAL A 33 2.94 4.90 -7.05
C VAL A 33 2.46 4.38 -8.41
N LYS A 34 2.57 5.20 -9.45
CA LYS A 34 2.30 4.78 -10.83
C LYS A 34 3.59 4.83 -11.64
N GLU A 35 3.87 3.77 -12.40
CA GLU A 35 4.97 3.79 -13.38
C GLU A 35 4.68 4.71 -14.56
N GLU A 36 3.41 4.79 -14.98
CA GLU A 36 2.94 5.67 -16.04
C GLU A 36 1.66 6.38 -15.62
N GLU A 37 1.54 7.67 -15.95
CA GLU A 37 0.36 8.49 -15.62
C GLU A 37 -0.92 7.98 -16.32
N SER A 38 -0.75 7.37 -17.49
CA SER A 38 -1.82 6.79 -18.32
C SER A 38 -2.48 5.58 -17.67
N LEU A 39 -1.82 4.91 -16.71
CA LEU A 39 -2.33 3.70 -16.09
C LEU A 39 -3.54 4.00 -15.22
N GLN A 40 -4.56 3.17 -15.41
CA GLN A 40 -5.78 3.15 -14.61
C GLN A 40 -5.89 1.84 -13.84
N VAL A 41 -6.55 1.91 -12.69
CA VAL A 41 -6.82 0.73 -11.86
C VAL A 41 -7.74 -0.22 -12.64
N PRO A 42 -7.33 -1.47 -12.93
CA PRO A 42 -8.10 -2.38 -13.79
C PRO A 42 -9.27 -3.09 -13.06
N PHE A 43 -9.65 -2.63 -11.86
CA PHE A 43 -10.69 -3.22 -11.03
C PHE A 43 -11.38 -2.18 -10.16
N THR A 44 -12.58 -2.50 -9.70
CA THR A 44 -13.29 -1.70 -8.69
C THR A 44 -12.70 -1.95 -7.30
N VAL A 45 -12.28 -0.88 -6.63
CA VAL A 45 -11.77 -0.91 -5.25
C VAL A 45 -12.90 -1.14 -4.24
N LEU A 46 -12.65 -1.94 -3.21
CA LEU A 46 -13.54 -2.13 -2.07
C LEU A 46 -13.46 -0.94 -1.10
N GLN A 47 -14.42 -0.85 -0.18
CA GLN A 47 -14.39 0.17 0.87
C GLN A 47 -13.17 -0.05 1.79
N GLY A 48 -12.31 0.95 1.90
CA GLY A 48 -11.04 0.85 2.64
C GLY A 48 -9.90 0.17 1.87
N GLU A 49 -10.15 -0.26 0.62
CA GLU A 49 -9.09 -0.70 -0.28
C GLU A 49 -8.45 0.52 -0.96
N GLY A 50 -7.15 0.68 -0.78
CA GLY A 50 -6.32 1.68 -1.44
C GLY A 50 -5.31 1.00 -2.33
N VAL A 51 -5.20 1.44 -3.59
CA VAL A 51 -4.15 0.97 -4.50
C VAL A 51 -2.85 1.70 -4.14
N GLU A 52 -1.81 0.94 -3.84
CA GLU A 52 -0.49 1.45 -3.44
C GLU A 52 0.47 1.50 -4.63
N TYR A 53 0.32 0.59 -5.61
CA TYR A 53 1.17 0.55 -6.79
C TYR A 53 0.40 0.16 -8.06
N LEU A 54 0.74 0.82 -9.16
CA LEU A 54 0.33 0.50 -10.53
C LEU A 54 1.55 0.48 -11.44
N GLY A 55 1.74 -0.62 -12.15
CA GLY A 55 2.82 -0.79 -13.11
C GLY A 55 2.39 -1.56 -14.34
N HIS A 56 3.23 -1.52 -15.36
CA HIS A 56 3.05 -2.27 -16.59
C HIS A 56 4.10 -3.37 -16.69
N ALA A 57 3.67 -4.59 -16.98
CA ALA A 57 4.56 -5.73 -17.14
C ALA A 57 4.18 -6.51 -18.40
N ASN A 58 5.03 -6.47 -19.43
CA ASN A 58 4.81 -7.12 -20.72
C ASN A 58 3.47 -6.75 -21.35
N ASP A 59 2.48 -7.65 -21.31
CA ASP A 59 1.11 -7.46 -21.84
C ASP A 59 0.06 -7.39 -20.71
N ALA A 60 0.49 -7.00 -19.51
CA ALA A 60 -0.34 -6.97 -18.32
C ALA A 60 -0.17 -5.69 -17.50
N VAL A 61 -1.25 -5.28 -16.84
CA VAL A 61 -1.24 -4.24 -15.81
C VAL A 61 -1.15 -4.91 -14.44
N ILE A 62 -0.12 -4.55 -13.67
CA ILE A 62 0.05 -4.99 -12.29
C ILE A 62 -0.46 -3.89 -11.38
N ALA A 63 -1.31 -4.26 -10.43
CA ALA A 63 -1.86 -3.38 -9.44
C ALA A 63 -1.78 -4.05 -8.06
N ILE A 64 -1.18 -3.35 -7.10
CA ILE A 64 -1.06 -3.80 -5.71
C ILE A 64 -1.90 -2.85 -4.86
N SER A 65 -2.88 -3.39 -4.15
CA SER A 65 -3.60 -2.67 -3.12
C SER A 65 -3.22 -3.17 -1.74
N ASN A 66 -3.63 -2.44 -0.71
CA ASN A 66 -3.56 -2.89 0.69
C ASN A 66 -4.44 -4.14 0.98
N TYR A 67 -5.16 -4.67 -0.01
CA TYR A 67 -6.01 -5.85 0.11
C TYR A 67 -5.56 -7.03 -0.75
N ARG A 68 -5.15 -6.79 -2.00
CA ARG A 68 -4.86 -7.84 -2.99
C ARG A 68 -3.78 -7.44 -3.99
N LEU A 69 -3.13 -8.45 -4.55
CA LEU A 69 -2.43 -8.34 -5.83
C LEU A 69 -3.41 -8.63 -6.95
N HIS A 70 -3.41 -7.76 -7.95
CA HIS A 70 -4.20 -7.89 -9.15
C HIS A 70 -3.31 -7.75 -10.38
N ILE A 71 -3.29 -8.78 -11.23
CA ILE A 71 -2.59 -8.74 -12.52
C ILE A 71 -3.63 -8.94 -13.60
N LYS A 72 -3.84 -7.91 -14.43
CA LYS A 72 -4.82 -7.92 -15.51
C LYS A 72 -4.12 -8.11 -16.85
N PHE A 73 -4.41 -9.22 -17.51
CA PHE A 73 -4.07 -9.47 -18.90
C PHE A 73 -5.24 -9.13 -19.80
N LYS A 74 -5.00 -9.17 -21.11
CA LYS A 74 -6.05 -9.06 -22.12
C LYS A 74 -7.22 -10.02 -21.85
N ASP A 75 -6.93 -11.32 -21.73
CA ASP A 75 -7.96 -12.37 -21.65
C ASP A 75 -8.05 -13.08 -20.29
N SER A 76 -7.15 -12.77 -19.35
CA SER A 76 -7.11 -13.41 -18.04
C SER A 76 -6.87 -12.41 -16.91
N VAL A 77 -7.09 -12.86 -15.68
CA VAL A 77 -6.85 -12.07 -14.48
C VAL A 77 -6.33 -12.96 -13.36
N ILE A 78 -5.35 -12.46 -12.62
CA ILE A 78 -4.86 -13.05 -11.38
C ILE A 78 -5.27 -12.11 -10.26
N ASN A 79 -6.02 -12.61 -9.29
CA ASN A 79 -6.48 -11.83 -8.15
C ASN A 79 -6.23 -12.63 -6.86
N VAL A 80 -5.26 -12.18 -6.08
CA VAL A 80 -4.79 -12.92 -4.91
C VAL A 80 -4.86 -11.99 -3.70
N PRO A 81 -5.73 -12.26 -2.71
CA PRO A 81 -5.75 -11.52 -1.46
C PRO A 81 -4.39 -11.61 -0.77
N LEU A 82 -3.86 -10.49 -0.27
CA LEU A 82 -2.54 -10.47 0.40
C LEU A 82 -2.50 -11.44 1.58
N ARG A 83 -3.62 -11.59 2.30
CA ARG A 83 -3.74 -12.51 3.44
C ARG A 83 -3.67 -13.99 3.05
N MET A 84 -3.89 -14.31 1.79
CA MET A 84 -3.81 -15.66 1.24
C MET A 84 -2.40 -16.02 0.76
N MET A 85 -1.56 -15.02 0.50
CA MET A 85 -0.15 -15.22 0.14
C MET A 85 0.63 -15.73 1.36
N GLU A 86 1.48 -16.72 1.11
CA GLU A 86 2.42 -17.30 2.06
C GLU A 86 3.84 -16.83 1.74
N SER A 87 4.26 -16.94 0.48
CA SER A 87 5.53 -16.42 0.00
C SER A 87 5.42 -15.90 -1.43
N VAL A 88 6.30 -14.96 -1.77
CA VAL A 88 6.48 -14.45 -3.13
C VAL A 88 7.96 -14.54 -3.46
N GLU A 89 8.30 -15.27 -4.49
CA GLU A 89 9.68 -15.51 -4.92
C GLU A 89 9.86 -15.11 -6.38
N CYS A 90 10.99 -14.46 -6.69
CA CYS A 90 11.42 -14.27 -8.07
C CYS A 90 12.41 -15.38 -8.41
N ARG A 91 12.02 -16.30 -9.30
CA ARG A 91 12.83 -17.43 -9.74
C ARG A 91 13.42 -17.16 -11.12
N ASP A 92 14.70 -17.49 -11.26
CA ASP A 92 15.45 -17.45 -12.52
C ASP A 92 15.36 -16.12 -13.28
N MET A 93 15.11 -14.99 -12.57
CA MET A 93 14.92 -13.63 -13.12
C MET A 93 13.71 -13.43 -14.07
N PHE A 94 12.97 -14.51 -14.36
CA PHE A 94 11.93 -14.53 -15.39
C PHE A 94 10.56 -15.00 -14.90
N GLN A 95 10.43 -15.39 -13.63
CA GLN A 95 9.17 -15.87 -13.08
C GLN A 95 8.92 -15.38 -11.65
N LEU A 96 7.73 -14.85 -11.44
CA LEU A 96 7.17 -14.60 -10.12
C LEU A 96 6.39 -15.84 -9.67
N HIS A 97 6.80 -16.44 -8.55
CA HIS A 97 6.14 -17.57 -7.90
C HIS A 97 5.44 -17.06 -6.65
N ILE A 98 4.12 -17.15 -6.64
CA ILE A 98 3.29 -16.78 -5.49
C ILE A 98 2.75 -18.08 -4.89
N VAL A 99 3.20 -18.41 -3.69
CA VAL A 99 2.70 -19.54 -2.92
C VAL A 99 1.57 -19.04 -2.03
N CYS A 100 0.44 -19.73 -2.09
CA CYS A 100 -0.75 -19.43 -1.29
C CYS A 100 -0.90 -20.43 -0.15
N LYS A 101 -1.54 -19.99 0.94
CA LYS A 101 -1.80 -20.80 2.15
C LYS A 101 -2.68 -22.03 1.91
N ASP A 102 -3.40 -22.08 0.80
CA ASP A 102 -4.16 -23.26 0.36
C ASP A 102 -3.34 -24.21 -0.52
N SER A 103 -2.01 -24.08 -0.49
CA SER A 103 -1.04 -24.83 -1.28
C SER A 103 -1.12 -24.59 -2.79
N LYS A 104 -1.88 -23.59 -3.26
CA LYS A 104 -1.82 -23.17 -4.66
C LYS A 104 -0.54 -22.42 -4.96
N VAL A 105 0.04 -22.69 -6.11
CA VAL A 105 1.22 -21.98 -6.62
C VAL A 105 0.84 -21.30 -7.93
N ILE A 106 0.89 -19.97 -7.92
CA ILE A 106 0.64 -19.14 -9.11
C ILE A 106 2.00 -18.74 -9.69
N ARG A 107 2.18 -19.03 -10.98
CA ARG A 107 3.41 -18.73 -11.71
C ARG A 107 3.11 -17.68 -12.77
N TYR A 108 3.74 -16.53 -12.65
CA TYR A 108 3.60 -15.43 -13.59
C TYR A 108 4.95 -15.18 -14.29
N PRO A 109 5.02 -15.24 -15.63
CA PRO A 109 6.20 -14.81 -16.37
C PRO A 109 6.47 -13.32 -16.15
N PHE A 110 7.61 -12.99 -15.57
CA PHE A 110 7.99 -11.63 -15.19
C PHE A 110 9.48 -11.42 -15.45
N TYR A 111 9.84 -10.43 -16.26
CA TYR A 111 11.25 -10.08 -16.49
C TYR A 111 11.67 -9.04 -15.46
N CYS A 112 12.48 -9.44 -14.47
CA CYS A 112 13.09 -8.50 -13.55
C CYS A 112 14.26 -7.81 -14.26
N TYR A 113 14.02 -6.64 -14.82
CA TYR A 113 15.12 -5.76 -15.22
C TYR A 113 15.68 -5.14 -13.94
N VAL A 114 16.85 -5.60 -13.49
CA VAL A 114 17.62 -4.87 -12.50
C VAL A 114 18.04 -3.57 -13.17
N VAL A 115 17.29 -2.50 -12.89
CA VAL A 115 17.81 -1.14 -13.10
C VAL A 115 18.92 -0.97 -12.08
N ASP A 116 20.15 -1.13 -12.55
CA ASP A 116 21.32 -0.80 -11.76
C ASP A 116 21.22 0.69 -11.40
N ALA A 117 20.92 0.98 -10.13
CA ALA A 117 20.83 2.34 -9.61
C ALA A 117 22.18 3.09 -9.68
N THR A 118 23.26 2.43 -10.16
CA THR A 118 24.58 3.02 -10.38
C THR A 118 24.99 3.20 -11.85
N ALA A 119 24.13 2.93 -12.83
CA ALA A 119 24.44 3.17 -14.24
C ALA A 119 23.39 4.05 -14.92
N GLY A 120 23.70 5.34 -15.05
CA GLY A 120 22.97 6.30 -15.88
C GLY A 120 23.11 6.04 -17.39
N GLN A 121 22.88 4.81 -17.84
CA GLN A 121 22.85 4.48 -19.26
C GLN A 121 21.85 3.35 -19.52
N LEU A 122 20.79 3.66 -20.25
CA LEU A 122 19.86 2.71 -20.87
C LEU A 122 20.58 1.98 -22.03
N PRO A 123 20.19 0.72 -22.36
CA PRO A 123 20.53 0.10 -23.63
C PRO A 123 19.90 0.83 -24.83
#